data_AF-A0A2C5ZM92-F1
#
_entry.id   AF-A0A2C5ZM92-F1
#
_cell.length_a   1.000
_cell.length_b   1.000
_cell.length_c   1.000
_cell.angle_alpha   90.00
_cell.angle_beta   90.00
_cell.angle_gamma   90.00
#
_symmetry.space_group_name_H-M   'P 1'
#
loop_
_entity.id
_entity.type
_entity.pdbx_description
1 polymer ?
#
loop_
_entity_poly.entity_id
_entity_poly.type
_entity_poly.pdbx_seq_one_letter_code
_entity_poly.pdbx_strand_id
1 'polypeptide(L)'
;MEALEDQTFPSWTVAAEACHATAKAGGYALAVACKRPNAHNPSYVLFRCSKGRQYSSSANPNIPECKRRQTMTKKTGCPFRVALKLKSATGLWSIRVTDEEHNHTMTIYPITHAKYRAELLHRHLDYILGLTKDGVRPMQIAYKLWDRDQELIGIDAKAVSYVLARYRRHALPPRRIDASPGEQEAEEGEGS
;
A
#
# COMPACT_ATOMS: atom_id res chain seq x y z
N MET A 1 -2.45 -13.47 18.78
CA MET A 1 -3.67 -13.29 17.94
C MET A 1 -4.86 -14.01 18.56
N GLU A 2 -4.62 -15.03 19.39
CA GLU A 2 -5.60 -15.69 20.28
C GLU A 2 -6.56 -14.75 21.00
N ALA A 3 -6.07 -13.63 21.57
CA ALA A 3 -6.93 -12.67 22.29
C ALA A 3 -8.09 -12.07 21.46
N LEU A 4 -8.04 -12.17 20.12
CA LEU A 4 -9.10 -11.71 19.22
C LEU A 4 -10.11 -12.80 18.84
N GLU A 5 -9.78 -14.08 19.04
CA GLU A 5 -10.62 -15.20 18.59
C GLU A 5 -11.91 -15.32 19.40
N ASP A 6 -11.86 -14.93 20.68
CA ASP A 6 -13.02 -14.89 21.57
C ASP A 6 -13.90 -13.65 21.38
N GLN A 7 -13.42 -12.67 20.62
CA GLN A 7 -14.14 -11.41 20.41
C GLN A 7 -15.09 -11.49 19.23
N THR A 8 -16.17 -10.72 19.31
CA THR A 8 -17.10 -10.54 18.20
C THR A 8 -17.19 -9.06 17.82
N PHE A 9 -17.37 -8.80 16.53
CA PHE A 9 -17.33 -7.44 15.98
C PHE A 9 -18.60 -7.13 15.19
N PRO A 10 -19.08 -5.88 15.22
CA PRO A 10 -20.29 -5.48 14.49
C PRO A 10 -20.09 -5.42 12.98
N SER A 11 -18.86 -5.24 12.50
CA SER A 11 -18.54 -5.21 11.07
C SER A 11 -17.19 -5.84 10.75
N TRP A 12 -17.00 -6.23 9.49
CA TRP A 12 -15.71 -6.77 9.04
C TRP A 12 -14.60 -5.72 9.05
N THR A 13 -14.92 -4.43 8.91
CA THR A 13 -13.91 -3.36 8.90
C THR A 13 -13.31 -3.20 10.29
N VAL A 14 -14.14 -3.21 11.34
CA VAL A 14 -13.68 -3.14 12.74
C VAL A 14 -12.85 -4.39 13.08
N ALA A 15 -13.32 -5.58 12.70
CA ALA A 15 -12.55 -6.81 12.88
C ALA A 15 -11.20 -6.78 12.12
N ALA A 16 -11.18 -6.22 10.91
CA ALA A 16 -9.96 -6.07 10.11
C ALA A 16 -8.96 -5.09 10.74
N GLU A 17 -9.45 -3.97 11.28
CA GLU A 17 -8.63 -3.00 12.01
C GLU A 17 -8.02 -3.62 13.25
N ALA A 18 -8.79 -4.38 14.04
CA ALA A 18 -8.28 -5.13 15.18
C ALA A 18 -7.18 -6.12 14.75
N CYS A 19 -7.42 -6.90 13.69
CA CYS A 19 -6.40 -7.80 13.13
C CYS A 19 -5.14 -7.05 12.70
N HIS A 20 -5.30 -5.89 12.07
CA HIS A 20 -4.17 -5.08 11.60
C HIS A 20 -3.38 -4.45 12.75
N ALA A 21 -4.05 -4.03 13.82
CA ALA A 21 -3.41 -3.50 15.03
C ALA A 21 -2.59 -4.60 15.72
N THR A 22 -3.18 -5.78 15.93
CA THR A 22 -2.47 -6.93 16.51
C THR A 22 -1.31 -7.39 15.63
N ALA A 23 -1.49 -7.43 14.31
CA ALA A 23 -0.41 -7.76 13.38
C ALA A 23 0.74 -6.74 13.43
N LYS A 24 0.41 -5.43 13.47
CA LYS A 24 1.39 -4.34 13.57
C LYS A 24 2.22 -4.49 14.85
N ALA A 25 1.57 -4.77 15.99
CA ALA A 25 2.24 -5.02 17.26
C ALA A 25 3.09 -6.31 17.22
N GLY A 26 2.63 -7.34 16.50
CA GLY A 26 3.38 -8.59 16.29
C GLY A 26 4.52 -8.50 15.27
N GLY A 27 4.76 -7.34 14.65
CA GLY A 27 5.87 -7.14 13.72
C GLY A 27 5.68 -7.74 12.32
N TYR A 28 4.44 -8.02 11.92
CA TYR A 28 4.09 -8.46 10.57
C TYR A 28 2.93 -7.65 10.00
N ALA A 29 2.77 -7.72 8.67
CA ALA A 29 1.66 -7.05 7.99
C ALA A 29 0.73 -8.07 7.34
N LEU A 30 -0.56 -7.84 7.49
CA LEU A 30 -1.61 -8.63 6.81
C LEU A 30 -2.01 -7.99 5.49
N ALA A 31 -2.26 -8.86 4.50
CA ALA A 31 -2.82 -8.49 3.21
C ALA A 31 -4.08 -9.32 2.95
N VAL A 32 -5.08 -8.72 2.29
CA VAL A 32 -6.28 -9.44 1.87
C VAL A 32 -5.88 -10.52 0.86
N ALA A 33 -6.20 -11.77 1.17
CA ALA A 33 -6.06 -12.89 0.26
C ALA A 33 -7.28 -12.99 -0.64
N CYS A 34 -8.48 -12.99 -0.06
CA CYS A 34 -9.75 -12.95 -0.78
C CYS A 34 -10.88 -12.40 0.09
N LYS A 35 -11.95 -11.99 -0.58
CA LYS A 35 -13.25 -11.64 0.00
C LYS A 35 -14.31 -12.47 -0.69
N ARG A 36 -15.26 -13.03 0.05
CA ARG A 36 -16.37 -13.84 -0.48
C ARG A 36 -17.69 -13.40 0.19
N PRO A 37 -18.84 -13.48 -0.51
CA PRO A 37 -18.98 -13.89 -1.92
C PRO A 37 -18.48 -12.84 -2.91
N ASN A 38 -18.50 -11.55 -2.54
CA ASN A 38 -17.99 -10.45 -3.36
C ASN A 38 -17.21 -9.44 -2.50
N ALA A 39 -16.58 -8.46 -3.16
CA ALA A 39 -15.71 -7.50 -2.50
C ALA A 39 -16.46 -6.40 -1.71
N HIS A 40 -17.70 -6.09 -2.12
CA HIS A 40 -18.49 -4.98 -1.56
C HIS A 40 -19.24 -5.38 -0.30
N ASN A 41 -19.86 -6.56 -0.29
CA ASN A 41 -20.56 -7.13 0.86
C ASN A 41 -20.04 -8.53 1.17
N PRO A 42 -18.82 -8.64 1.76
CA PRO A 42 -18.28 -9.93 2.11
C PRO A 42 -19.02 -10.53 3.32
N SER A 43 -19.21 -11.84 3.33
CA SER A 43 -19.51 -12.65 4.53
C SER A 43 -18.28 -13.40 5.05
N TYR A 44 -17.20 -13.41 4.25
CA TYR A 44 -15.93 -14.05 4.57
C TYR A 44 -14.78 -13.19 4.02
N VAL A 45 -13.78 -12.94 4.87
CA VAL A 45 -12.54 -12.28 4.48
C VAL A 45 -11.37 -13.12 4.95
N LEU A 46 -10.49 -13.49 4.03
CA LEU A 46 -9.25 -14.18 4.38
C LEU A 46 -8.09 -13.19 4.28
N PHE A 47 -7.38 -13.02 5.38
CA PHE A 47 -6.06 -12.40 5.41
C PHE A 47 -4.97 -13.44 5.31
N ARG A 48 -3.84 -13.01 4.74
CA ARG A 48 -2.57 -13.72 4.75
C ARG A 48 -1.47 -12.78 5.19
N CYS A 49 -0.34 -13.33 5.61
CA CYS A 49 0.88 -12.53 5.74
C CYS A 49 1.23 -11.83 4.41
N SER A 50 1.75 -10.61 4.47
CA SER A 50 2.25 -9.84 3.32
C SER A 50 3.36 -10.57 2.56
N LYS A 51 4.13 -11.42 3.24
CA LYS A 51 5.16 -12.32 2.67
C LYS A 51 4.60 -13.67 2.21
N GLY A 52 3.28 -13.90 2.33
CA GLY A 52 2.63 -15.20 2.12
C GLY A 52 2.44 -15.67 0.67
N ARG A 53 2.74 -14.81 -0.32
CA ARG A 53 2.73 -15.25 -1.73
C ARG A 53 4.07 -15.89 -2.08
N GLN A 54 4.08 -16.76 -3.08
CA GLN A 54 5.30 -17.10 -3.80
C GLN A 54 5.60 -16.04 -4.86
N TYR A 55 6.87 -15.87 -5.19
CA TYR A 55 7.26 -15.03 -6.29
C TYR A 55 7.10 -15.78 -7.60
N SER A 56 6.51 -15.10 -8.57
CA SER A 56 6.43 -15.54 -9.97
C SER A 56 6.97 -14.37 -10.77
N SER A 57 7.99 -14.63 -11.60
CA SER A 57 8.54 -13.63 -12.50
C SER A 57 7.55 -13.38 -13.63
N SER A 58 7.20 -12.12 -13.84
CA SER A 58 6.45 -11.66 -15.02
C SER A 58 7.38 -11.03 -16.06
N ALA A 59 8.67 -11.37 -16.00
CA ALA A 59 9.68 -10.79 -16.89
C ALA A 59 9.40 -11.27 -18.31
N ASN A 60 9.41 -10.33 -19.27
CA ASN A 60 9.22 -10.69 -20.67
C ASN A 60 10.38 -11.59 -21.12
N PRO A 61 10.11 -12.84 -21.54
CA PRO A 61 11.15 -13.77 -21.95
C PRO A 61 11.96 -13.27 -23.16
N ASN A 62 11.41 -12.33 -23.95
CA ASN A 62 12.06 -11.77 -25.14
C ASN A 62 13.09 -10.68 -24.82
N ILE A 63 13.16 -10.18 -23.58
CA ILE A 63 14.15 -9.18 -23.18
C ILE A 63 15.39 -9.92 -22.64
N PRO A 64 16.62 -9.59 -23.06
CA PRO A 64 17.84 -10.18 -22.50
C PRO A 64 17.94 -9.99 -20.98
N GLU A 65 18.45 -10.98 -20.25
CA GLU A 65 18.52 -10.96 -18.78
C GLU A 65 19.24 -9.72 -18.22
N CYS A 66 20.31 -9.26 -18.89
CA CYS A 66 21.04 -8.05 -18.51
C CYS A 66 20.21 -6.77 -18.57
N LYS A 67 19.13 -6.75 -19.37
CA LYS A 67 18.19 -5.63 -19.48
C LYS A 67 16.93 -5.83 -18.64
N ARG A 68 16.76 -7.00 -18.00
CA ARG A 68 15.61 -7.25 -17.12
C ARG A 68 15.83 -6.58 -15.78
N ARG A 69 14.76 -5.97 -15.26
CA ARG A 69 14.76 -5.43 -13.90
C ARG A 69 14.87 -6.58 -12.89
N GLN A 70 16.02 -6.70 -12.26
CA GLN A 70 16.24 -7.67 -11.19
C GLN A 70 15.57 -7.15 -9.90
N THR A 71 14.39 -7.68 -9.58
CA THR A 71 13.70 -7.35 -8.33
C THR A 71 13.83 -8.49 -7.33
N MET A 72 14.50 -8.24 -6.22
CA MET A 72 14.45 -9.15 -5.08
C MET A 72 13.10 -8.99 -4.39
N THR A 73 12.34 -10.09 -4.35
CA THR A 73 11.08 -10.15 -3.64
C THR A 73 11.31 -10.49 -2.17
N LYS A 74 10.51 -9.90 -1.26
CA LYS A 74 10.48 -10.29 0.16
C LYS A 74 9.44 -11.37 0.47
N LYS A 75 8.88 -11.97 -0.59
CA LYS A 75 7.86 -13.02 -0.52
C LYS A 75 8.53 -14.35 -0.17
N THR A 76 8.08 -14.99 0.90
CA THR A 76 8.62 -16.26 1.41
C THR A 76 7.63 -17.41 1.31
N GLY A 77 6.43 -17.18 0.78
CA GLY A 77 5.36 -18.18 0.80
C GLY A 77 4.86 -18.51 2.20
N CYS A 78 4.96 -17.57 3.15
CA CYS A 78 4.49 -17.73 4.53
C CYS A 78 3.05 -18.29 4.60
N PRO A 79 2.81 -19.38 5.36
CA PRO A 79 1.51 -20.04 5.42
C PRO A 79 0.49 -19.26 6.25
N PHE A 80 0.93 -18.42 7.20
CA PHE A 80 0.09 -17.67 8.13
C PHE A 80 -1.18 -17.05 7.53
N ARG A 81 -2.32 -17.37 8.12
CA ARG A 81 -3.67 -17.01 7.64
C ARG A 81 -4.64 -16.72 8.77
N VAL A 82 -5.49 -15.73 8.54
CA VAL A 82 -6.54 -15.31 9.47
C VAL A 82 -7.84 -15.16 8.69
N ALA A 83 -8.87 -15.84 9.13
CA ALA A 83 -10.19 -15.79 8.55
C ALA A 83 -11.14 -14.95 9.41
N LEU A 84 -11.85 -14.03 8.78
CA LEU A 84 -12.98 -13.31 9.36
C LEU A 84 -14.25 -13.92 8.79
N LYS A 85 -15.17 -14.30 9.66
CA LYS A 85 -16.43 -14.96 9.30
C LYS A 85 -17.61 -14.23 9.94
N LEU A 86 -18.60 -13.88 9.13
CA LEU A 86 -19.91 -13.44 9.59
C LEU A 86 -20.68 -14.63 10.15
N LYS A 87 -21.11 -14.55 11.42
CA LYS A 87 -21.98 -15.53 12.06
C LYS A 87 -23.43 -15.18 11.73
N SER A 88 -24.08 -15.95 10.87
CA SER A 88 -25.46 -15.67 10.43
C SER A 88 -26.47 -15.58 11.57
N ALA A 89 -26.27 -16.34 12.66
CA ALA A 89 -27.17 -16.34 13.80
C ALA A 89 -27.18 -15.02 14.60
N THR A 90 -26.04 -14.33 14.67
CA THR A 90 -25.90 -13.10 15.48
C THR A 90 -25.69 -11.85 14.63
N GLY A 91 -25.39 -12.00 13.34
CA GLY A 91 -24.96 -10.89 12.48
C GLY A 91 -23.57 -10.35 12.83
N LEU A 92 -22.83 -11.00 13.74
CA LEU A 92 -21.53 -10.54 14.21
C LEU A 92 -20.38 -11.26 13.51
N TRP A 93 -19.26 -10.57 13.41
CA TRP A 93 -18.03 -11.08 12.83
C TRP A 93 -17.18 -11.74 13.91
N SER A 94 -16.59 -12.88 13.55
CA SER A 94 -15.63 -13.61 14.37
C SER A 94 -14.31 -13.78 13.63
N ILE A 95 -13.23 -13.82 14.39
CA ILE A 95 -11.87 -13.99 13.87
C ILE A 95 -11.42 -15.42 14.21
N ARG A 96 -10.76 -16.08 13.26
CA ARG A 96 -10.14 -17.38 13.46
C ARG A 96 -8.80 -17.44 12.76
N VAL A 97 -7.74 -17.75 13.47
CA VAL A 97 -6.45 -18.08 12.89
C VAL A 97 -6.56 -19.47 12.27
N THR A 98 -6.17 -19.56 11.00
CA THR A 98 -6.23 -20.84 10.25
C THR A 98 -4.88 -21.51 10.21
N ASP A 99 -3.80 -20.71 10.16
CA ASP A 99 -2.41 -21.15 10.23
C ASP A 99 -1.65 -20.13 11.09
N GLU A 100 -1.05 -20.59 12.18
CA GLU A 100 -0.37 -19.72 13.17
C GLU A 100 1.12 -19.53 12.87
N GLU A 101 1.71 -20.43 12.10
CA GLU A 101 3.15 -20.44 11.89
C GLU A 101 3.61 -19.42 10.84
N HIS A 102 4.74 -18.79 11.15
CA HIS A 102 5.45 -17.93 10.23
C HIS A 102 6.81 -18.51 9.88
N ASN A 103 7.13 -18.51 8.59
CA ASN A 103 8.41 -19.02 8.07
C ASN A 103 9.47 -17.91 7.91
N HIS A 104 9.30 -16.78 8.60
CA HIS A 104 10.20 -15.65 8.51
C HIS A 104 10.25 -14.90 9.83
N THR A 105 11.37 -14.21 10.06
CA THR A 105 11.52 -13.33 11.23
C THR A 105 10.53 -12.17 11.18
N MET A 106 10.02 -11.82 12.36
CA MET A 106 9.22 -10.61 12.56
C MET A 106 10.11 -9.38 12.54
N THR A 107 9.57 -8.28 12.03
CA THR A 107 10.28 -7.01 11.99
C THR A 107 9.84 -6.16 13.16
N ILE A 108 10.79 -5.61 13.90
CA ILE A 108 10.50 -4.72 15.03
C ILE A 108 9.91 -3.39 14.54
N TYR A 109 10.36 -2.89 13.38
CA TYR A 109 9.97 -1.58 12.87
C TYR A 109 8.85 -1.67 11.82
N PRO A 110 7.66 -1.10 12.07
CA PRO A 110 6.54 -1.11 11.12
C PRO A 110 6.88 -0.49 9.76
N ILE A 111 7.76 0.52 9.72
CA ILE A 111 8.21 1.23 8.51
C ILE A 111 8.76 0.29 7.42
N THR A 112 9.26 -0.88 7.81
CA THR A 112 9.81 -1.88 6.88
C THR A 112 8.73 -2.51 6.00
N HIS A 113 7.48 -2.49 6.44
CA HIS A 113 6.32 -2.96 5.68
C HIS A 113 5.74 -1.81 4.86
N ALA A 114 5.57 -2.05 3.55
CA ALA A 114 5.06 -1.03 2.64
C ALA A 114 3.68 -0.47 3.04
N LYS A 115 2.82 -1.29 3.65
CA LYS A 115 1.51 -0.89 4.15
C LYS A 115 1.64 0.18 5.24
N TYR A 116 2.33 -0.13 6.32
CA TYR A 116 2.46 0.77 7.47
C TYR A 116 3.28 2.02 7.12
N ARG A 117 4.31 1.89 6.28
CA ARG A 117 5.03 3.07 5.75
C ARG A 117 4.11 4.01 4.97
N ALA A 118 3.20 3.49 4.16
CA ALA A 118 2.26 4.33 3.43
C ALA A 118 1.25 5.02 4.37
N GLU A 119 0.73 4.31 5.38
CA GLU A 119 -0.17 4.87 6.40
C GLU A 119 0.52 5.97 7.21
N LEU A 120 1.76 5.73 7.67
CA LEU A 120 2.57 6.71 8.40
C LEU A 120 2.84 7.95 7.55
N LEU A 121 3.29 7.79 6.30
CA LEU A 121 3.50 8.93 5.40
C LEU A 121 2.21 9.70 5.10
N HIS A 122 1.07 9.02 5.03
CA HIS A 122 -0.22 9.67 4.79
C HIS A 122 -0.66 10.53 5.98
N ARG A 123 -0.39 10.10 7.22
CA ARG A 123 -0.63 10.89 8.44
C ARG A 123 0.11 12.23 8.43
N HIS A 124 1.27 12.28 7.78
CA HIS A 124 2.11 13.48 7.68
C HIS A 124 2.01 14.17 6.30
N LEU A 125 0.99 13.85 5.51
CA LEU A 125 0.88 14.32 4.12
C LEU A 125 0.87 15.84 4.02
N ASP A 126 0.08 16.54 4.83
CA ASP A 126 -0.02 18.01 4.77
C ASP A 126 1.32 18.68 5.07
N TYR A 127 2.06 18.15 6.05
CA TYR A 127 3.40 18.63 6.36
C TYR A 127 4.39 18.38 5.20
N ILE A 128 4.34 17.20 4.59
CA ILE A 128 5.14 16.86 3.41
C ILE A 128 4.82 17.79 2.23
N LEU A 129 3.54 18.09 2.00
CA LEU A 129 3.08 18.99 0.94
C LEU A 129 3.53 20.43 1.20
N GLY A 130 3.45 20.91 2.45
CA GLY A 130 3.97 22.22 2.85
C GLY A 130 5.45 22.36 2.53
N LEU A 131 6.28 21.43 3.01
CA LEU A 131 7.72 21.42 2.72
C LEU A 131 8.03 21.33 1.23
N THR A 132 7.23 20.57 0.48
CA THR A 132 7.39 20.47 -0.98
C THR A 132 7.06 21.79 -1.68
N LYS A 133 6.03 22.52 -1.22
CA LYS A 133 5.66 23.85 -1.71
C LYS A 133 6.77 24.88 -1.43
N ASP A 134 7.44 24.74 -0.29
CA ASP A 134 8.59 25.57 0.09
C ASP A 134 9.90 25.18 -0.64
N GLY A 135 9.83 24.24 -1.59
CA GLY A 135 10.98 23.83 -2.40
C GLY A 135 11.97 22.89 -1.70
N VAL A 136 11.63 22.37 -0.52
CA VAL A 136 12.50 21.46 0.24
C VAL A 136 12.67 20.14 -0.52
N ARG A 137 13.92 19.67 -0.64
CA ARG A 137 14.22 18.46 -1.41
C ARG A 137 13.72 17.20 -0.68
N PRO A 138 13.28 16.14 -1.39
CA PRO A 138 12.73 14.93 -0.77
C PRO A 138 13.61 14.28 0.31
N MET A 139 14.93 14.33 0.17
CA MET A 139 15.83 13.80 1.21
C MET A 139 15.84 14.65 2.48
N GLN A 140 15.77 15.98 2.35
CA GLN A 140 15.66 16.89 3.48
C GLN A 140 14.31 16.75 4.18
N ILE A 141 13.23 16.52 3.41
CA ILE A 141 11.92 16.18 3.95
C ILE A 141 12.01 14.90 4.79
N ALA A 142 12.68 13.85 4.29
CA ALA A 142 12.87 12.61 5.04
C ALA A 142 13.55 12.83 6.40
N TYR A 143 14.64 13.60 6.46
CA TYR A 143 15.29 13.93 7.72
C TYR A 143 14.38 14.71 8.68
N LYS A 144 13.67 15.73 8.18
CA LYS A 144 12.69 16.48 8.98
C LYS A 144 11.56 15.61 9.51
N LEU A 145 11.21 14.53 8.80
CA LEU A 145 10.23 13.55 9.26
C LEU A 145 10.78 12.69 10.39
N TRP A 146 12.07 12.31 10.35
CA TRP A 146 12.71 11.55 11.44
C TRP A 146 12.72 12.32 12.75
N ASP A 147 13.02 13.63 12.71
CA ASP A 147 13.03 14.50 13.89
C ASP A 147 11.61 14.69 14.47
N ARG A 148 10.59 14.65 13.61
CA ARG A 148 9.19 14.88 13.99
C ARG A 148 8.52 13.65 14.59
N ASP A 149 8.84 12.46 14.08
CA ASP A 149 8.18 11.22 14.45
C ASP A 149 9.16 10.04 14.38
N GLN A 150 9.43 9.42 15.54
CA GLN A 150 10.36 8.31 15.66
C GLN A 150 9.90 7.07 14.85
N GLU A 151 8.59 6.91 14.59
CA GLU A 151 8.09 5.84 13.69
C GLU A 151 8.56 6.03 12.24
N LEU A 152 9.00 7.24 11.86
CA LEU A 152 9.45 7.58 10.51
C LEU A 152 10.96 7.38 10.28
N ILE A 153 11.72 7.05 11.32
CA ILE A 153 13.15 6.80 11.21
C ILE A 153 13.42 5.71 10.17
N GLY A 154 14.31 6.01 9.22
CA GLY A 154 14.67 5.11 8.12
C GLY A 154 13.85 5.28 6.84
N ILE A 155 12.92 6.25 6.78
CA ILE A 155 12.33 6.69 5.50
C ILE A 155 13.40 7.34 4.60
N ASP A 156 13.36 7.01 3.32
CA ASP A 156 14.24 7.59 2.31
C ASP A 156 13.51 8.63 1.42
N ALA A 157 14.29 9.38 0.64
CA ALA A 157 13.79 10.32 -0.37
C ALA A 157 12.82 9.66 -1.36
N LYS A 158 13.01 8.37 -1.65
CA LYS A 158 12.20 7.60 -2.58
C LYS A 158 10.78 7.41 -2.04
N ALA A 159 10.61 7.10 -0.77
CA ALA A 159 9.31 6.97 -0.13
C ALA A 159 8.54 8.30 -0.13
N VAL A 160 9.22 9.42 0.14
CA VAL A 160 8.64 10.78 0.01
C VAL A 160 8.19 11.03 -1.44
N SER A 161 9.04 10.70 -2.41
CA SER A 161 8.71 10.86 -3.83
C SER A 161 7.50 10.01 -4.24
N TYR A 162 7.39 8.77 -3.73
CA TYR A 162 6.25 7.90 -3.99
C TYR A 162 4.94 8.46 -3.44
N VAL A 163 4.93 9.01 -2.22
CA VAL A 163 3.70 9.57 -1.64
C VAL A 163 3.25 10.81 -2.41
N LEU A 164 4.18 11.69 -2.80
CA LEU A 164 3.90 12.86 -3.63
C LEU A 164 3.37 12.47 -5.01
N ALA A 165 4.01 11.50 -5.67
CA ALA A 165 3.55 11.01 -6.97
C ALA A 165 2.14 10.39 -6.87
N ARG A 166 1.86 9.65 -5.78
CA ARG A 166 0.53 9.11 -5.52
C ARG A 166 -0.50 10.22 -5.30
N TYR A 167 -0.19 11.22 -4.48
CA TYR A 167 -1.06 12.38 -4.27
C TYR A 167 -1.41 13.06 -5.58
N ARG A 168 -0.41 13.38 -6.43
CA ARG A 168 -0.63 14.01 -7.74
C ARG A 168 -1.55 13.22 -8.66
N ARG A 169 -1.45 11.89 -8.68
CA ARG A 169 -2.33 11.03 -9.50
C ARG A 169 -3.80 11.06 -9.07
N HIS A 170 -4.07 11.33 -7.79
CA HIS A 170 -5.44 11.32 -7.25
C HIS A 170 -6.01 12.74 -7.09
N ALA A 171 -5.17 13.76 -6.94
CA ALA A 171 -5.58 15.14 -6.68
C ALA A 171 -5.63 16.03 -7.93
N LEU A 172 -4.97 15.66 -9.03
CA LEU A 172 -4.99 16.44 -10.27
C LEU A 172 -5.96 15.82 -11.28
N PRO A 173 -6.81 16.63 -11.95
CA PRO A 173 -7.51 16.17 -13.15
C PRO A 173 -6.47 15.69 -14.18
N PRO A 174 -6.82 14.74 -15.07
CA PRO A 174 -5.91 14.29 -16.11
C PRO A 174 -5.37 15.51 -16.86
N ARG A 175 -4.04 15.54 -17.04
CA ARG A 175 -3.37 16.58 -17.84
C ARG A 175 -4.11 16.67 -19.18
N ARG A 176 -4.74 17.81 -19.46
CA ARG A 176 -5.13 18.12 -20.84
C ARG A 176 -3.82 18.15 -21.62
N ILE A 177 -3.67 17.17 -22.50
CA ILE A 177 -2.66 17.27 -23.55
C ILE A 177 -3.30 18.29 -24.48
N ASP A 178 -2.93 19.56 -24.31
CA ASP A 178 -3.37 20.59 -25.24
C ASP A 178 -2.85 20.17 -26.61
N ALA A 179 -3.77 19.84 -27.51
CA ALA A 179 -3.45 19.58 -28.90
C ALA A 179 -2.74 20.84 -29.41
N SER A 180 -1.51 20.67 -29.90
CA SER A 180 -0.82 21.72 -30.63
C SER A 180 -1.75 22.26 -31.72
N PRO A 181 -1.94 23.58 -31.86
CA PRO A 181 -2.65 24.14 -32.99
C PRO A 181 -1.79 23.87 -34.23
N GLY A 182 -2.18 22.86 -35.00
CA GLY A 182 -1.75 22.72 -36.38
C GLY A 182 -2.59 23.63 -37.25
N GLU A 183 -1.90 24.31 -38.17
CA GLU A 183 -2.41 24.89 -39.42
C GLU A 183 -3.13 26.24 -39.27
N GLN A 184 -2.32 27.31 -39.28
CA GLN A 184 -2.76 28.60 -39.79
C GLN A 184 -2.85 28.53 -41.31
N GLU A 185 -4.02 28.89 -41.81
CA GLU A 185 -4.36 29.15 -43.19
C GLU A 185 -3.36 30.13 -43.83
N ALA A 186 -2.76 29.72 -44.95
CA ALA A 186 -2.10 30.64 -45.87
C ALA A 186 -3.11 31.03 -46.94
N GLU A 187 -3.88 32.08 -46.67
CA GLU A 187 -4.60 32.86 -47.66
C GLU A 187 -3.84 34.17 -47.84
N GLU A 188 -3.01 34.26 -48.88
CA GLU A 188 -2.57 35.54 -49.43
C GLU A 188 -2.94 35.53 -50.91
N GLY A 189 -4.01 36.26 -51.22
CA GLY A 189 -4.27 36.76 -52.57
C GLY A 189 -3.48 38.04 -52.81
N GLU A 190 -3.11 38.24 -54.08
CA GLU A 190 -3.35 39.44 -54.91
C GLU A 190 -2.16 39.81 -55.81
N GLY A 191 -2.51 40.11 -57.07
CA GLY A 191 -1.92 41.25 -57.77
C GLY A 191 -0.92 40.96 -58.90
N SER A 192 -1.47 40.75 -60.10
CA SER A 192 -1.33 41.62 -61.29
C SER A 192 -1.20 40.86 -62.61
#